data_AF-A0A068Z5R4-F1
#
_entry.id   AF-A0A068Z5R4-F1
#
_cell.length_a   1.000
_cell.length_b   1.000
_cell.length_c   1.000
_cell.angle_alpha   90.00
_cell.angle_beta   90.00
_cell.angle_gamma   90.00
#
_symmetry.space_group_name_H-M   'P 1'
#
loop_
_entity.id
_entity.type
_entity.pdbx_description
1 polymer ?
#
loop_
_entity_poly.entity_id
_entity_poly.type
_entity_poly.pdbx_seq_one_letter_code
_entity_poly.pdbx_strand_id
1 'polypeptide(L)'
;MLNVHVLLTIIGTLGSFFVVPLNALLQECRKRLVGAGNAIVVQNLGKNAAMLLGLELYSLVVKWNVPLVGVWAVLAWCMRGLSLRFGCRNAMRSNEIKHIPYR
;
A
#
# COMPACT_ATOMS: atom_id res chain seq x y z
N MET A 1 -0.99 26.18 -20.87
CA MET A 1 0.09 25.60 -20.04
C MET A 1 -0.23 25.67 -18.53
N LEU A 2 -0.74 26.79 -18.00
CA LEU A 2 -1.04 26.96 -16.56
C LEU A 2 -2.06 25.95 -15.98
N ASN A 3 -3.08 25.58 -16.76
CA ASN A 3 -4.21 24.77 -16.26
C ASN A 3 -3.80 23.36 -15.78
N VAL A 4 -2.84 22.73 -16.46
CA VAL A 4 -2.38 21.37 -16.12
C VAL A 4 -1.55 21.37 -14.83
N HIS A 5 -0.75 22.42 -14.61
CA HIS A 5 0.07 22.55 -13.40
C HIS A 5 -0.81 22.73 -12.17
N VAL A 6 -1.83 23.59 -12.26
CA VAL A 6 -2.82 23.80 -11.19
C VAL A 6 -3.56 22.49 -10.89
N LEU A 7 -3.98 21.75 -11.92
CA LEU A 7 -4.65 20.46 -11.75
C LEU A 7 -3.75 19.41 -11.07
N LEU A 8 -2.47 19.31 -11.48
CA LEU A 8 -1.49 18.43 -10.85
C LEU A 8 -1.24 18.78 -9.38
N THR A 9 -1.17 20.08 -9.06
CA THR A 9 -1.01 20.54 -7.67
C THR A 9 -2.22 20.19 -6.81
N ILE A 10 -3.45 20.36 -7.34
CA ILE A 10 -4.68 20.01 -6.63
C ILE A 10 -4.75 18.49 -6.40
N ILE A 11 -4.57 17.67 -7.44
CA ILE A 11 -4.64 16.21 -7.30
C ILE A 11 -3.53 15.69 -6.38
N GLY A 12 -2.31 16.24 -6.47
CA GLY A 12 -1.18 15.87 -5.61
C GLY A 12 -1.40 16.20 -4.14
N THR A 13 -1.97 17.38 -3.84
CA THR A 13 -2.28 17.79 -2.46
C THR A 13 -3.41 16.97 -1.86
N LEU A 14 -4.50 16.73 -2.61
CA LEU A 14 -5.59 15.85 -2.17
C LEU A 14 -5.13 14.41 -1.93
N GLY A 15 -4.27 13.87 -2.81
CA GLY A 15 -3.71 12.52 -2.65
C GLY A 15 -2.82 12.40 -1.41
N SER A 16 -1.98 13.41 -1.17
CA SER A 16 -1.07 13.43 -0.01
C SER A 16 -1.84 13.55 1.31
N PHE A 17 -2.92 14.34 1.32
CA PHE A 17 -3.79 14.48 2.50
C PHE A 17 -4.50 13.17 2.86
N PHE A 18 -4.78 12.30 1.89
CA PHE A 18 -5.49 11.04 2.13
C PHE A 18 -4.59 9.88 2.61
N VAL A 19 -3.32 9.86 2.19
CA VAL A 19 -2.37 8.80 2.55
C VAL A 19 -2.10 8.74 4.06
N VAL A 20 -2.05 9.88 4.75
CA VAL A 20 -1.73 9.95 6.18
C VAL A 20 -2.87 9.41 7.08
N PRO A 21 -4.13 9.87 6.94
CA PRO A 21 -5.27 9.33 7.70
C PRO A 21 -5.54 7.86 7.41
N LEU A 22 -5.39 7.41 6.15
CA LEU A 22 -5.63 6.00 5.79
C LEU A 22 -4.69 5.06 6.54
N ASN A 23 -3.42 5.45 6.69
CA ASN A 23 -2.44 4.69 7.46
C ASN A 23 -2.81 4.60 8.95
N ALA A 24 -3.37 5.68 9.51
CA ALA A 24 -3.86 5.72 10.89
C ALA A 24 -5.12 4.87 11.08
N LEU A 25 -6.07 4.90 10.13
CA LEU A 25 -7.28 4.07 10.17
C LEU A 25 -6.96 2.57 10.11
N LEU A 26 -6.02 2.16 9.24
CA LEU A 26 -5.54 0.78 9.20
C LEU A 26 -4.76 0.40 10.47
N GLN A 27 -4.15 1.38 11.14
CA GLN A 27 -3.54 1.17 12.45
C GLN A 27 -4.60 0.91 13.51
N GLU A 28 -5.66 1.72 13.56
CA GLU A 28 -6.83 1.54 14.43
C GLU A 28 -7.46 0.14 14.27
N CYS A 29 -7.72 -0.29 13.03
CA CYS A 29 -8.25 -1.61 12.74
C CYS A 29 -7.30 -2.73 13.16
N ARG A 30 -5.98 -2.57 12.95
CA ARG A 30 -4.98 -3.55 13.40
C ARG A 30 -4.81 -3.57 14.92
N LYS A 31 -4.96 -2.44 15.63
CA LYS A 31 -4.97 -2.40 17.11
C LYS A 31 -6.08 -3.30 17.67
N ARG A 32 -7.27 -3.25 17.06
CA ARG A 32 -8.41 -4.10 17.43
C ARG A 32 -8.19 -5.59 17.16
N LEU A 33 -7.39 -5.93 16.15
CA LEU A 33 -7.15 -7.32 15.72
C LEU A 33 -5.92 -7.99 16.36
N VAL A 34 -4.84 -7.23 16.64
CA VAL A 34 -3.51 -7.79 16.95
C VAL A 34 -2.86 -7.14 18.20
N GLY A 35 -3.55 -6.20 18.85
CA GLY A 35 -3.03 -5.43 19.97
C GLY A 35 -2.20 -4.21 19.52
N ALA A 36 -2.35 -3.09 20.24
CA ALA A 36 -1.90 -1.79 19.74
C ALA A 36 -0.38 -1.66 19.57
N GLY A 37 0.43 -2.27 20.42
CA GLY A 37 1.89 -2.24 20.30
C GLY A 37 2.42 -3.06 19.12
N ASN A 38 1.93 -4.29 18.95
CA ASN A 38 2.38 -5.18 17.87
C ASN A 38 1.97 -4.66 16.49
N ALA A 39 0.76 -4.10 16.38
CA ALA A 39 0.26 -3.51 15.13
C ALA A 39 1.12 -2.34 14.60
N ILE A 40 1.73 -1.56 15.50
CA ILE A 40 2.57 -0.41 15.14
C ILE A 40 3.94 -0.87 14.67
N VAL A 41 4.54 -1.83 15.39
CA VAL A 41 5.86 -2.40 15.05
C VAL A 41 5.82 -3.06 13.67
N VAL A 42 4.81 -3.90 13.40
CA VAL A 42 4.68 -4.59 12.10
C VAL A 42 4.38 -3.62 10.96
N GLN A 43 3.64 -2.53 11.20
CA GLN A 43 3.43 -1.49 10.19
C GLN A 43 4.71 -0.73 9.86
N ASN A 44 5.48 -0.35 10.87
CA ASN A 44 6.70 0.43 10.70
C ASN A 44 7.79 -0.40 9.99
N LEU A 45 8.00 -1.65 10.42
CA LEU A 45 8.92 -2.57 9.77
C LEU A 45 8.48 -2.89 8.35
N GLY A 46 7.19 -3.18 8.13
CA GLY A 46 6.66 -3.53 6.81
C GLY A 46 6.77 -2.38 5.80
N LYS A 47 6.44 -1.14 6.19
CA LYS A 47 6.56 0.02 5.29
C LYS A 47 8.02 0.34 4.97
N ASN A 48 8.91 0.30 5.97
CA ASN A 48 10.33 0.56 5.75
C ASN A 48 10.97 -0.51 4.88
N ALA A 49 10.66 -1.79 5.10
CA ALA A 49 11.12 -2.88 4.24
C ALA A 49 10.60 -2.74 2.80
N ALA A 50 9.34 -2.36 2.61
CA ALA A 50 8.78 -2.13 1.28
C ALA A 50 9.44 -0.94 0.55
N MET A 51 9.79 0.14 1.26
CA MET A 51 10.55 1.25 0.69
C MET A 51 11.96 0.82 0.27
N LEU A 52 12.66 0.05 1.10
CA LEU A 52 13.99 -0.47 0.76
C LEU A 52 13.95 -1.38 -0.47
N LEU A 53 12.98 -2.29 -0.55
CA LEU A 53 12.79 -3.14 -1.73
C LEU A 53 12.44 -2.33 -2.99
N GLY A 54 11.61 -1.29 -2.85
CA GLY A 54 11.31 -0.38 -3.96
C GLY A 54 12.55 0.34 -4.47
N LEU A 55 13.43 0.78 -3.56
CA LEU A 55 14.69 1.43 -3.91
C LEU A 55 15.68 0.44 -4.56
N GLU A 56 15.77 -0.78 -4.06
CA GLU A 56 16.61 -1.85 -4.63
C GLU A 56 16.20 -2.17 -6.07
N LEU A 57 14.90 -2.38 -6.30
CA LEU A 57 14.34 -2.61 -7.63
C LEU A 57 14.58 -1.42 -8.56
N TYR A 58 14.39 -0.19 -8.06
CA TYR A 58 14.66 1.02 -8.83
C TYR A 58 16.14 1.11 -9.24
N SER A 59 17.06 0.87 -8.30
CA SER A 59 18.49 0.89 -8.58
C SER A 59 18.91 -0.19 -9.59
N LEU A 60 18.29 -1.37 -9.54
CA LEU A 60 18.53 -2.45 -10.51
C LEU A 60 18.12 -2.05 -11.92
N VAL A 61 16.95 -1.42 -12.04
CA VAL A 61 16.38 -0.96 -13.30
C VAL A 61 17.24 0.11 -13.96
N VAL A 62 17.72 1.07 -13.17
CA VAL A 62 18.63 2.12 -13.65
C VAL A 62 19.95 1.49 -14.15
N LYS A 63 20.48 0.49 -13.44
CA LYS A 63 21.70 -0.22 -13.86
C LYS A 63 21.54 -0.95 -15.20
N TRP A 64 20.35 -1.48 -15.49
CA TRP A 64 20.08 -2.23 -16.72
C TRP A 64 19.57 -1.35 -17.87
N ASN A 65 19.51 -0.03 -17.68
CA ASN A 65 19.03 0.96 -18.65
C ASN A 65 17.65 0.65 -19.24
N VAL A 66 16.82 -0.07 -18.47
CA VAL A 66 15.47 -0.45 -18.90
C VAL A 66 14.56 0.78 -18.87
N PRO A 67 13.66 0.95 -19.85
CA PRO A 67 12.71 2.07 -19.85
C PRO A 67 11.86 2.07 -18.58
N LEU A 68 11.96 3.14 -17.77
CA LEU A 68 11.25 3.27 -16.50
C LEU A 68 9.74 3.08 -16.68
N VAL A 69 9.17 3.55 -17.79
CA VAL A 69 7.73 3.42 -18.08
C VAL A 69 7.28 1.95 -18.09
N GLY A 70 8.08 1.04 -18.66
CA GLY A 70 7.77 -0.39 -18.68
C GLY A 70 7.80 -1.02 -17.30
N VAL A 71 8.77 -0.60 -16.47
CA VAL A 71 8.89 -1.07 -15.08
C VAL A 71 7.72 -0.62 -14.23
N TRP A 72 7.32 0.66 -14.32
CA TRP A 72 6.14 1.17 -13.62
C TRP A 72 4.86 0.48 -14.07
N ALA A 73 4.72 0.19 -15.37
CA ALA A 73 3.56 -0.53 -15.90
C ALA A 73 3.48 -1.97 -15.36
N VAL A 74 4.59 -2.72 -15.37
CA VAL A 74 4.64 -4.09 -14.83
C VAL A 74 4.40 -4.09 -13.31
N LEU A 75 5.02 -3.15 -12.59
CA LEU A 75 4.84 -3.03 -11.14
C LEU A 75 3.39 -2.69 -10.79
N ALA A 76 2.75 -1.78 -11.53
CA ALA A 76 1.34 -1.44 -11.36
C ALA A 76 0.40 -2.62 -11.66
N TRP A 77 0.70 -3.40 -12.71
CA TRP A 77 -0.05 -4.61 -13.05
C TRP A 77 0.06 -5.67 -11.95
N CYS A 78 1.28 -5.86 -11.43
CA CYS A 78 1.56 -6.76 -10.32
C CYS A 78 0.81 -6.33 -9.04
N MET A 79 0.82 -5.04 -8.69
CA MET A 79 0.11 -4.51 -7.53
C MET A 79 -1.41 -4.65 -7.62
N ARG A 80 -2.02 -4.43 -8.79
CA ARG A 80 -3.46 -4.70 -9.01
C ARG A 80 -3.77 -6.18 -8.86
N GLY A 81 -2.98 -7.07 -9.45
CA GLY A 81 -3.19 -8.52 -9.37
C GLY A 81 -3.07 -9.04 -7.94
N LEU A 82 -2.08 -8.55 -7.18
CA LEU A 82 -1.89 -8.93 -5.78
C LEU A 82 -3.03 -8.42 -4.91
N SER A 83 -3.52 -7.19 -5.13
CA SER A 83 -4.67 -6.64 -4.39
C SER A 83 -5.95 -7.45 -4.63
N LEU A 84 -6.20 -7.91 -5.86
CA LEU A 84 -7.35 -8.76 -6.16
C LEU A 84 -7.26 -10.12 -5.46
N ARG A 85 -6.08 -10.77 -5.50
CA ARG A 85 -5.87 -12.07 -4.83
C ARG A 85 -5.94 -11.95 -3.30
N PHE A 86 -5.41 -10.86 -2.73
CA PHE A 86 -5.53 -10.58 -1.29
C PHE A 86 -6.97 -10.22 -0.90
N GLY A 87 -7.66 -9.42 -1.70
CA GLY A 87 -9.07 -9.07 -1.50
C GLY A 87 -9.96 -10.31 -1.49
N CYS A 88 -9.78 -11.22 -2.46
CA CYS A 88 -10.53 -12.48 -2.52
C CYS A 88 -10.20 -13.42 -1.33
N ARG A 89 -8.92 -13.56 -0.98
CA ARG A 89 -8.51 -14.37 0.19
C ARG A 89 -9.02 -13.79 1.51
N ASN A 90 -9.00 -12.47 1.66
CA ASN A 90 -9.51 -11.79 2.84
C ASN A 90 -11.04 -11.84 2.93
N ALA A 91 -11.74 -11.75 1.79
CA ALA A 91 -13.19 -11.94 1.74
C ALA A 91 -13.60 -13.35 2.19
N MET A 92 -12.85 -14.39 1.80
CA MET A 92 -13.08 -15.75 2.30
C MET A 92 -12.76 -15.89 3.79
N ARG A 93 -11.61 -15.36 4.24
CA ARG A 93 -11.20 -15.44 5.65
C ARG A 93 -12.10 -14.64 6.60
N SER A 94 -12.67 -13.54 6.12
CA SER A 94 -13.66 -12.77 6.89
C SER A 94 -14.97 -13.54 7.10
N ASN A 95 -15.28 -14.51 6.22
CA ASN A 95 -16.48 -15.33 6.35
C ASN A 95 -16.30 -16.44 7.41
N GLU A 96 -15.08 -16.99 7.55
CA GLU A 96 -14.74 -17.90 8.65
C GLU A 96 -14.71 -17.21 10.03
N ILE A 97 -14.22 -15.98 10.11
CA ILE A 97 -14.09 -15.26 11.40
C ILE A 97 -15.45 -14.82 11.97
N LYS A 98 -16.50 -14.68 11.14
CA LYS A 98 -17.87 -14.41 11.62
C LYS A 98 -18.50 -15.57 12.39
N HIS A 99 -17.96 -16.79 12.28
CA HIS A 99 -18.44 -17.97 13.00
C HIS A 99 -17.81 -18.17 14.38
N ILE A 100 -16.90 -17.29 14.81
CA ILE A 100 -16.28 -17.38 16.13
C ILE A 100 -17.19 -16.62 17.11
N PRO A 101 -17.82 -17.28 18.10
CA PRO A 101 -18.67 -16.60 19.07
C PRO A 101 -17.81 -15.64 19.88
N TYR A 102 -18.19 -14.35 19.85
CA TYR A 102 -17.59 -13.30 20.66
C TYR A 102 -17.72 -13.69 22.14
N ARG A 103 -16.60 -14.06 22.78
CA ARG A 103 -16.49 -14.27 24.23
C ARG A 103 -15.46 -13.31 24.80
#